data_AF-A0A3L7PXM3-F1
#
_entry.id   AF-A0A3L7PXM3-F1
#
_cell.length_a   1.000
_cell.length_b   1.000
_cell.length_c   1.000
_cell.angle_alpha   90.00
_cell.angle_beta   90.00
_cell.angle_gamma   90.00
#
_symmetry.space_group_name_H-M   'P 1'
#
loop_
_entity.id
_entity.type
_entity.pdbx_description
1 polymer ?
#
loop_
_entity_poly.entity_id
_entity_poly.type
_entity_poly.pdbx_seq_one_letter_code
_entity_poly.pdbx_strand_id
1 'polypeptide(L)'
;GLTWLEAQGEVGRASGNTFYSVWAHTYLLELASAILADPARAADHQVWRAILDREVQVARREQSAEGGWAYYDFNHVGQNPSGHESTSFNTGAMIESLLNASEQGATVPAGTIADALTCMERMRIPSGSFAYGTYAELNVAGDYNKVSGASGRLQVCNLALFRQGAKGADGETLLRGVELLRERHFYIEIARGRVMPHETFYRNSGYYYFFGHYYCARVLQVAPAGPRRDLLVRWLAEQMAIDQNRDGSWFDYPLYGYGFAYATGFAMRTLEILEPMIAEQVRATGGTGTVPMPPASSTVNP
;
A
#
# COMPACT_ATOMS: atom_id res chain seq x y z
N GLY A 1 9.09 -21.04 -7.61
CA GLY A 1 8.35 -19.77 -7.47
C GLY A 1 8.18 -19.13 -8.82
N LEU A 2 9.21 -18.41 -9.30
CA LEU A 2 9.17 -17.68 -10.57
C LEU A 2 8.82 -18.58 -11.77
N THR A 3 9.50 -19.71 -11.93
CA THR A 3 9.18 -20.69 -13.01
C THR A 3 7.72 -21.14 -13.02
N TRP A 4 7.09 -21.26 -11.85
CA TRP A 4 5.67 -21.60 -11.78
C TRP A 4 4.80 -20.44 -12.25
N LEU A 5 5.11 -19.20 -11.84
CA LEU A 5 4.42 -17.97 -12.28
C LEU A 5 4.59 -17.71 -13.77
N GLU A 6 5.78 -17.91 -14.32
CA GLU A 6 6.10 -17.75 -15.74
C GLU A 6 5.29 -18.70 -16.63
N ALA A 7 4.97 -19.89 -16.12
CA ALA A 7 4.12 -20.86 -16.79
C ALA A 7 2.63 -20.50 -16.70
N GLN A 8 2.23 -19.50 -15.91
CA GLN A 8 0.84 -19.06 -15.82
C GLN A 8 0.49 -18.08 -16.94
N GLY A 9 -0.73 -18.21 -17.45
CA GLY A 9 -1.31 -17.27 -18.41
C GLY A 9 -1.73 -15.94 -17.77
N GLU A 10 -2.49 -15.16 -18.52
CA GLU A 10 -3.19 -13.99 -17.97
C GLU A 10 -4.24 -14.44 -16.96
N VAL A 11 -4.28 -13.80 -15.79
CA VAL A 11 -5.30 -14.08 -14.76
C VAL A 11 -6.61 -13.39 -15.14
N GLY A 12 -7.71 -14.14 -15.20
CA GLY A 12 -9.03 -13.60 -15.51
C GLY A 12 -9.83 -13.18 -14.28
N ARG A 13 -10.93 -12.46 -14.51
CA ARG A 13 -11.93 -12.14 -13.47
C ARG A 13 -12.59 -13.42 -12.93
N ALA A 14 -13.02 -13.40 -11.68
CA ALA A 14 -13.79 -14.51 -11.10
C ALA A 14 -15.23 -14.55 -11.66
N SER A 15 -15.82 -13.37 -11.87
CA SER A 15 -17.12 -13.17 -12.52
C SER A 15 -17.18 -11.76 -13.15
N GLY A 16 -18.28 -11.43 -13.82
CA GLY A 16 -18.49 -10.08 -14.36
C GLY A 16 -18.53 -8.97 -13.31
N ASN A 17 -18.95 -9.29 -12.08
CA ASN A 17 -19.11 -8.35 -10.97
C ASN A 17 -18.08 -8.53 -9.84
N THR A 18 -17.17 -9.51 -9.95
CA THR A 18 -16.15 -9.81 -8.95
C THR A 18 -14.83 -10.11 -9.63
N PHE A 19 -13.83 -9.27 -9.38
CA PHE A 19 -12.54 -9.31 -10.06
C PHE A 19 -11.39 -9.03 -9.09
N TYR A 20 -11.27 -9.92 -8.09
CA TYR A 20 -10.10 -9.96 -7.19
C TYR A 20 -8.77 -10.12 -7.93
N SER A 21 -8.80 -10.52 -9.22
CA SER A 21 -7.64 -10.54 -10.11
C SER A 21 -6.91 -9.20 -10.18
N VAL A 22 -7.57 -8.06 -9.91
CA VAL A 22 -6.93 -6.75 -9.76
C VAL A 22 -5.71 -6.80 -8.84
N TRP A 23 -5.77 -7.56 -7.75
CA TRP A 23 -4.64 -7.70 -6.82
C TRP A 23 -3.51 -8.53 -7.42
N ALA A 24 -3.84 -9.58 -8.17
CA ALA A 24 -2.84 -10.37 -8.87
C ALA A 24 -2.09 -9.52 -9.90
N HIS A 25 -2.80 -8.69 -10.67
CA HIS A 25 -2.20 -7.77 -11.64
C HIS A 25 -1.26 -6.76 -10.96
N THR A 26 -1.71 -6.13 -9.87
CA THR A 26 -0.86 -5.23 -9.07
C THR A 26 0.41 -5.92 -8.57
N TYR A 27 0.30 -7.15 -8.04
CA TYR A 27 1.46 -7.89 -7.54
C TYR A 27 2.38 -8.37 -8.65
N LEU A 28 1.86 -8.75 -9.82
CA LEU A 28 2.67 -9.12 -10.98
C LEU A 28 3.45 -7.92 -11.53
N LEU A 29 2.85 -6.73 -11.57
CA LEU A 29 3.54 -5.49 -11.94
C LEU A 29 4.69 -5.18 -10.97
N GLU A 30 4.44 -5.24 -9.66
CA GLU A 30 5.47 -5.02 -8.64
C GLU A 30 6.60 -6.06 -8.71
N LEU A 31 6.26 -7.35 -8.82
CA LEU A 31 7.24 -8.43 -8.91
C LEU A 31 8.07 -8.34 -10.19
N ALA A 32 7.43 -8.11 -11.34
CA ALA A 32 8.12 -7.96 -12.61
C ALA A 32 9.08 -6.76 -12.56
N SER A 33 8.64 -5.63 -11.99
CA SER A 33 9.47 -4.44 -11.81
C SER A 33 10.69 -4.74 -10.93
N ALA A 34 10.51 -5.46 -9.82
CA ALA A 34 11.61 -5.86 -8.94
C ALA A 34 12.61 -6.81 -9.62
N ILE A 35 12.13 -7.79 -10.40
CA ILE A 35 13.00 -8.72 -11.14
C ILE A 35 13.84 -7.99 -12.17
N LEU A 36 13.23 -7.06 -12.90
CA LEU A 36 13.90 -6.27 -13.93
C LEU A 36 14.91 -5.27 -13.35
N ALA A 37 14.67 -4.79 -12.13
CA ALA A 37 15.60 -3.94 -11.40
C ALA A 37 16.80 -4.71 -10.81
N ASP A 38 16.69 -6.03 -10.61
CA ASP A 38 17.75 -6.86 -10.00
C ASP A 38 18.69 -7.45 -11.08
N PRO A 39 19.97 -7.02 -11.14
CA PRO A 39 20.94 -7.59 -12.08
C PRO A 39 21.23 -9.08 -11.85
N ALA A 40 21.07 -9.58 -10.62
CA ALA A 40 21.27 -11.00 -10.32
C ALA A 40 20.19 -11.88 -10.97
N ARG A 41 19.10 -11.28 -11.47
CA ARG A 41 17.99 -11.93 -12.16
C ARG A 41 18.01 -11.72 -13.67
N ALA A 42 19.15 -11.34 -14.25
CA ALA A 42 19.28 -11.09 -15.68
C ALA A 42 18.78 -12.24 -16.59
N ALA A 43 18.89 -13.50 -16.14
CA ALA A 43 18.38 -14.66 -16.86
C ALA A 43 16.84 -14.67 -16.99
N ASP A 44 16.13 -14.06 -16.04
CA ASP A 44 14.67 -14.00 -15.96
C ASP A 44 14.12 -12.77 -16.73
N HIS A 45 14.95 -11.76 -17.02
CA HIS A 45 14.54 -10.45 -17.54
C HIS A 45 13.71 -10.52 -18.82
N GLN A 46 14.05 -11.39 -19.78
CA GLN A 46 13.31 -11.48 -21.04
C GLN A 46 11.84 -11.90 -20.81
N VAL A 47 11.62 -12.91 -19.96
CA VAL A 47 10.28 -13.44 -19.69
C VAL A 47 9.49 -12.42 -18.86
N TRP A 48 10.11 -11.86 -17.83
CA TRP A 48 9.45 -10.90 -16.95
C TRP A 48 9.19 -9.54 -17.60
N ARG A 49 9.95 -9.18 -18.65
CA ARG A 49 9.60 -8.06 -19.52
C ARG A 49 8.27 -8.28 -20.23
N ALA A 50 8.09 -9.44 -20.84
CA ALA A 50 6.84 -9.77 -21.53
C ALA A 50 5.64 -9.80 -20.56
N ILE A 51 5.85 -10.30 -19.33
CA ILE A 51 4.82 -10.25 -18.29
C ILE A 51 4.51 -8.79 -17.91
N LEU A 52 5.53 -7.96 -17.63
CA LEU A 52 5.33 -6.56 -17.28
C LEU A 52 4.52 -5.81 -18.34
N ASP A 53 4.91 -5.94 -19.61
CA ASP A 53 4.26 -5.24 -20.71
C ASP A 53 2.81 -5.70 -20.90
N ARG A 54 2.53 -7.01 -20.71
CA ARG A 54 1.16 -7.55 -20.68
C ARG A 54 0.36 -6.94 -19.53
N GLU A 55 0.88 -7.00 -18.31
CA GLU A 55 0.15 -6.55 -17.11
C GLU A 55 -0.14 -5.05 -17.16
N VAL A 56 0.70 -4.24 -17.80
CA VAL A 56 0.41 -2.82 -18.05
C VAL A 56 -0.82 -2.63 -18.95
N GLN A 57 -0.96 -3.46 -20.00
CA GLN A 57 -2.15 -3.42 -20.85
C GLN A 57 -3.40 -3.95 -20.12
N VAL A 58 -3.23 -4.99 -19.30
CA VAL A 58 -4.30 -5.51 -18.45
C VAL A 58 -4.77 -4.44 -17.47
N ALA A 59 -3.85 -3.75 -16.78
CA ALA A 59 -4.19 -2.67 -15.85
C ALA A 59 -5.05 -1.59 -16.52
N ARG A 60 -4.71 -1.16 -17.75
CA ARG A 60 -5.55 -0.21 -18.50
C ARG A 60 -6.90 -0.80 -18.88
N ARG A 61 -6.96 -2.05 -19.31
CA ARG A 61 -8.22 -2.73 -19.67
C ARG A 61 -9.15 -2.94 -18.46
N GLU A 62 -8.58 -3.17 -17.28
CA GLU A 62 -9.32 -3.35 -16.03
C GLU A 62 -9.59 -2.02 -15.31
N GLN A 63 -9.15 -0.89 -15.85
CA GLN A 63 -9.44 0.42 -15.30
C GLN A 63 -10.93 0.76 -15.49
N SER A 64 -11.57 1.17 -14.40
CA SER A 64 -12.98 1.57 -14.39
C SER A 64 -13.19 2.84 -15.21
N ALA A 65 -14.41 3.06 -15.72
CA ALA A 65 -14.75 4.28 -16.47
C ALA A 65 -14.49 5.60 -15.72
N GLU A 66 -14.45 5.56 -14.38
CA GLU A 66 -14.15 6.71 -13.52
C GLU A 66 -12.65 6.86 -13.18
N GLY A 67 -11.78 6.07 -13.81
CA GLY A 67 -10.33 6.16 -13.72
C GLY A 67 -9.68 5.32 -12.62
N GLY A 68 -10.42 4.81 -11.64
CA GLY A 68 -9.86 3.98 -10.57
C GLY A 68 -9.91 2.48 -10.85
N TRP A 69 -9.52 1.70 -9.84
CA TRP A 69 -9.64 0.24 -9.83
C TRP A 69 -10.41 -0.26 -8.61
N ALA A 70 -11.13 -1.35 -8.82
CA ALA A 70 -11.97 -2.01 -7.82
C ALA A 70 -11.73 -3.52 -7.84
N TYR A 71 -12.36 -4.24 -6.93
CA TYR A 71 -12.49 -5.71 -6.98
C TYR A 71 -13.94 -6.16 -7.11
N TYR A 72 -14.88 -5.21 -7.11
CA TYR A 72 -16.30 -5.41 -7.36
C TYR A 72 -16.82 -4.39 -8.37
N ASP A 73 -17.87 -4.77 -9.09
CA ASP A 73 -18.71 -3.86 -9.86
C ASP A 73 -20.12 -4.44 -9.95
N PHE A 74 -21.08 -3.80 -9.28
CA PHE A 74 -22.45 -4.30 -9.21
C PHE A 74 -23.41 -3.59 -10.16
N ASN A 75 -22.96 -2.57 -10.89
CA ASN A 75 -23.83 -1.76 -11.75
C ASN A 75 -24.05 -2.44 -13.09
N HIS A 76 -23.00 -2.53 -13.90
CA HIS A 76 -23.07 -3.09 -15.25
C HIS A 76 -21.87 -3.98 -15.55
N VAL A 77 -22.13 -5.15 -16.15
CA VAL A 77 -21.09 -6.04 -16.61
C VAL A 77 -20.62 -5.58 -18.00
N GLY A 78 -19.42 -5.01 -18.04
CA GLY A 78 -18.76 -4.56 -19.27
C GLY A 78 -17.38 -5.17 -19.47
N GLN A 79 -16.79 -4.92 -20.64
CA GLN A 79 -15.39 -5.27 -20.92
C GLN A 79 -14.46 -4.57 -19.92
N ASN A 80 -14.66 -3.27 -19.71
CA ASN A 80 -14.10 -2.53 -18.59
C ASN A 80 -15.13 -2.49 -17.43
N PRO A 81 -14.69 -2.39 -16.16
CA PRO A 81 -15.62 -2.08 -15.08
C PRO A 81 -16.35 -0.75 -15.35
N SER A 82 -17.66 -0.77 -15.15
CA SER A 82 -18.57 0.35 -15.36
C SER A 82 -18.30 1.53 -14.42
N GLY A 83 -17.70 1.29 -13.26
CA GLY A 83 -17.31 2.32 -12.28
C GLY A 83 -18.29 2.48 -11.12
N HIS A 84 -18.10 3.55 -10.35
CA HIS A 84 -18.73 3.81 -9.04
C HIS A 84 -18.35 2.79 -7.95
N GLU A 85 -17.30 1.99 -8.16
CA GLU A 85 -16.83 1.00 -7.18
C GLU A 85 -15.31 1.07 -6.96
N SER A 86 -14.64 2.02 -7.61
CA SER A 86 -13.19 2.19 -7.48
C SER A 86 -12.83 2.46 -6.03
N THR A 87 -11.89 1.69 -5.48
CA THR A 87 -11.46 1.82 -4.10
C THR A 87 -10.14 2.57 -4.02
N SER A 88 -9.96 3.38 -2.99
CA SER A 88 -8.79 4.25 -2.85
C SER A 88 -7.49 3.45 -2.74
N PHE A 89 -7.51 2.34 -2.01
CA PHE A 89 -6.33 1.48 -1.83
C PHE A 89 -5.95 0.67 -3.07
N ASN A 90 -6.91 0.13 -3.83
CA ASN A 90 -6.57 -0.52 -5.11
C ASN A 90 -6.04 0.50 -6.11
N THR A 91 -6.66 1.68 -6.16
CA THR A 91 -6.24 2.73 -7.08
C THR A 91 -4.84 3.23 -6.75
N GLY A 92 -4.56 3.52 -5.48
CA GLY A 92 -3.21 3.91 -5.06
C GLY A 92 -2.16 2.82 -5.31
N ALA A 93 -2.48 1.55 -4.99
CA ALA A 93 -1.54 0.44 -5.20
C ALA A 93 -1.27 0.19 -6.68
N MET A 94 -2.28 0.28 -7.54
CA MET A 94 -2.12 0.16 -8.98
C MET A 94 -1.27 1.30 -9.54
N ILE A 95 -1.49 2.55 -9.11
CA ILE A 95 -0.63 3.69 -9.49
C ILE A 95 0.82 3.41 -9.11
N GLU A 96 1.10 3.01 -7.86
CA GLU A 96 2.47 2.70 -7.43
C GLU A 96 3.11 1.61 -8.30
N SER A 97 2.37 0.55 -8.61
CA SER A 97 2.86 -0.55 -9.45
C SER A 97 3.13 -0.12 -10.90
N LEU A 98 2.30 0.76 -11.48
CA LEU A 98 2.49 1.32 -12.82
C LEU A 98 3.66 2.30 -12.87
N LEU A 99 3.88 3.08 -11.81
CA LEU A 99 5.05 3.95 -11.70
C LEU A 99 6.34 3.13 -11.64
N ASN A 100 6.36 2.06 -10.85
CA ASN A 100 7.49 1.13 -10.78
C ASN A 100 7.74 0.46 -12.14
N ALA A 101 6.68 0.06 -12.85
CA ALA A 101 6.79 -0.49 -14.20
C ALA A 101 7.40 0.53 -15.19
N SER A 102 6.97 1.80 -15.09
CA SER A 102 7.47 2.91 -15.92
C SER A 102 8.96 3.20 -15.65
N GLU A 103 9.40 3.13 -14.39
CA GLU A 103 10.82 3.23 -14.02
C GLU A 103 11.66 2.10 -14.61
N GLN A 104 11.05 0.93 -14.85
CA GLN A 104 11.66 -0.18 -15.60
C GLN A 104 11.43 -0.08 -17.12
N GLY A 105 10.99 1.06 -17.64
CA GLY A 105 10.86 1.32 -19.08
C GLY A 105 9.59 0.77 -19.73
N ALA A 106 8.58 0.31 -18.97
CA ALA A 106 7.29 -0.07 -19.55
C ALA A 106 6.54 1.16 -20.09
N THR A 107 5.86 1.00 -21.24
CA THR A 107 5.03 2.06 -21.80
C THR A 107 3.61 1.99 -21.22
N VAL A 108 3.36 2.77 -20.17
CA VAL A 108 2.02 2.92 -19.59
C VAL A 108 1.11 3.69 -20.57
N PRO A 109 -0.07 3.16 -20.96
CA PRO A 109 -0.96 3.84 -21.89
C PRO A 109 -1.32 5.26 -21.43
N ALA A 110 -1.34 6.21 -22.36
CA ALA A 110 -1.63 7.61 -22.08
C ALA A 110 -2.96 7.77 -21.34
N GLY A 111 -3.01 8.70 -20.38
CA GLY A 111 -4.19 8.95 -19.56
C GLY A 111 -4.38 8.00 -18.38
N THR A 112 -3.83 6.78 -18.40
CA THR A 112 -4.05 5.76 -17.34
C THR A 112 -3.79 6.30 -15.94
N ILE A 113 -2.61 6.88 -15.69
CA ILE A 113 -2.26 7.41 -14.37
C ILE A 113 -3.02 8.72 -14.08
N ALA A 114 -3.23 9.58 -15.08
CA ALA A 114 -3.93 10.85 -14.90
C ALA A 114 -5.41 10.67 -14.52
N ASP A 115 -6.10 9.71 -15.16
CA ASP A 115 -7.47 9.32 -14.85
C ASP A 115 -7.56 8.77 -13.41
N ALA A 116 -6.57 7.96 -13.01
CA ALA A 116 -6.49 7.39 -11.67
C ALA A 116 -6.23 8.44 -10.59
N LEU A 117 -5.37 9.42 -10.86
CA LEU A 117 -5.13 10.57 -9.97
C LEU A 117 -6.41 11.39 -9.80
N THR A 118 -7.17 11.61 -10.87
CA THR A 118 -8.48 12.28 -10.80
C THR A 118 -9.46 11.52 -9.89
N CYS A 119 -9.48 10.18 -10.00
CA CYS A 119 -10.26 9.33 -9.11
C CYS A 119 -9.82 9.44 -7.64
N MET A 120 -8.50 9.42 -7.37
CA MET A 120 -7.99 9.56 -6.01
C MET A 120 -8.29 10.93 -5.39
N GLU A 121 -8.14 12.03 -6.15
CA GLU A 121 -8.44 13.38 -5.67
C GLU A 121 -9.93 13.51 -5.30
N ARG A 122 -10.84 12.91 -6.08
CA ARG A 122 -12.28 12.83 -5.71
C ARG A 122 -12.51 12.11 -4.39
N MET A 123 -11.71 11.10 -4.08
CA MET A 123 -11.81 10.34 -2.84
C MET A 123 -11.09 11.01 -1.65
N ARG A 124 -10.40 12.15 -1.80
CA ARG A 124 -9.78 12.83 -0.65
C ARG A 124 -10.84 13.46 0.25
N ILE A 125 -10.66 13.30 1.55
CA ILE A 125 -11.52 13.90 2.57
C ILE A 125 -10.74 15.03 3.27
N PRO A 126 -11.35 16.20 3.57
CA PRO A 126 -10.66 17.32 4.21
C PRO A 126 -9.96 17.02 5.54
N SER A 127 -10.35 15.93 6.22
CA SER A 127 -9.67 15.40 7.41
C SER A 127 -8.27 14.84 7.14
N GLY A 128 -7.85 14.74 5.87
CA GLY A 128 -6.62 14.08 5.44
C GLY A 128 -6.76 12.57 5.24
N SER A 129 -7.97 12.01 5.37
CA SER A 129 -8.27 10.62 5.02
C SER A 129 -8.77 10.49 3.58
N PHE A 130 -9.09 9.26 3.17
CA PHE A 130 -9.66 8.95 1.87
C PHE A 130 -10.99 8.23 2.05
N ALA A 131 -11.91 8.41 1.11
CA ALA A 131 -13.09 7.58 0.99
C ALA A 131 -12.69 6.12 0.73
N TYR A 132 -13.51 5.16 1.15
CA TYR A 132 -13.23 3.74 0.91
C TYR A 132 -13.18 3.45 -0.58
N GLY A 133 -14.21 3.89 -1.27
CA GLY A 133 -14.31 3.94 -2.71
C GLY A 133 -15.23 5.05 -3.14
N THR A 134 -15.37 5.21 -4.45
CA THR A 134 -16.15 6.28 -5.09
C THR A 134 -17.62 6.23 -4.69
N TYR A 135 -18.21 5.04 -4.48
CA TYR A 135 -19.56 4.90 -3.92
C TYR A 135 -19.75 5.53 -2.53
N ALA A 136 -18.67 5.79 -1.81
CA ALA A 136 -18.71 6.33 -0.45
C ALA A 136 -18.06 7.72 -0.34
N GLU A 137 -17.77 8.39 -1.46
CA GLU A 137 -17.08 9.69 -1.48
C GLU A 137 -17.89 10.80 -0.81
N LEU A 138 -19.22 10.71 -0.82
CA LEU A 138 -20.11 11.66 -0.14
C LEU A 138 -20.36 11.33 1.34
N ASN A 139 -20.02 10.12 1.81
CA ASN A 139 -20.20 9.72 3.21
C ASN A 139 -18.97 10.05 4.06
N VAL A 140 -18.59 11.33 4.10
CA VAL A 140 -17.35 11.78 4.76
C VAL A 140 -17.26 11.44 6.25
N ALA A 141 -18.41 11.33 6.94
CA ALA A 141 -18.51 10.99 8.35
C ALA A 141 -18.64 9.49 8.63
N GLY A 142 -18.66 8.64 7.61
CA GLY A 142 -18.70 7.20 7.74
C GLY A 142 -17.50 6.69 8.54
N ASP A 143 -17.73 5.69 9.40
CA ASP A 143 -16.68 5.15 10.27
C ASP A 143 -15.45 4.65 9.50
N TYR A 144 -15.68 3.97 8.37
CA TYR A 144 -14.63 3.51 7.47
C TYR A 144 -13.90 4.66 6.74
N ASN A 145 -14.46 5.87 6.71
CA ASN A 145 -13.90 7.06 6.04
C ASN A 145 -13.15 7.99 6.99
N LYS A 146 -13.40 7.89 8.31
CA LYS A 146 -12.59 8.58 9.32
C LYS A 146 -11.15 8.07 9.27
N VAL A 147 -10.21 8.91 9.71
CA VAL A 147 -8.76 8.58 9.74
C VAL A 147 -8.48 7.20 10.35
N SER A 148 -9.17 6.82 11.43
CA SER A 148 -8.98 5.50 12.07
C SER A 148 -9.43 4.32 11.20
N GLY A 149 -10.48 4.48 10.39
CA GLY A 149 -10.99 3.45 9.47
C GLY A 149 -10.32 3.44 8.10
N ALA A 150 -9.74 4.58 7.70
CA ALA A 150 -8.89 4.69 6.53
C ALA A 150 -7.41 4.39 6.83
N SER A 151 -7.08 4.04 8.07
CA SER A 151 -5.69 4.02 8.58
C SER A 151 -4.78 3.10 7.79
N GLY A 152 -5.24 1.91 7.39
CA GLY A 152 -4.46 0.97 6.58
C GLY A 152 -4.40 1.28 5.08
N ARG A 153 -5.11 2.31 4.60
CA ARG A 153 -5.10 2.72 3.18
C ARG A 153 -4.52 4.12 2.95
N LEU A 154 -4.36 4.91 4.00
CA LEU A 154 -3.98 6.31 3.92
C LEU A 154 -2.59 6.49 3.27
N GLN A 155 -1.65 5.60 3.59
CA GLN A 155 -0.25 5.71 3.17
C GLN A 155 -0.08 5.42 1.68
N VAL A 156 -0.72 4.37 1.15
CA VAL A 156 -0.66 4.07 -0.29
C VAL A 156 -1.26 5.22 -1.13
N CYS A 157 -2.36 5.82 -0.66
CA CYS A 157 -3.02 6.91 -1.36
C CYS A 157 -2.15 8.19 -1.35
N ASN A 158 -1.61 8.55 -0.17
CA ASN A 158 -0.73 9.72 -0.06
C ASN A 158 0.58 9.53 -0.84
N LEU A 159 1.15 8.32 -0.86
CA LEU A 159 2.36 8.03 -1.63
C LEU A 159 2.15 8.23 -3.13
N ALA A 160 1.05 7.69 -3.66
CA ALA A 160 0.70 7.80 -5.07
C ALA A 160 0.48 9.27 -5.49
N LEU A 161 -0.20 10.07 -4.65
CA LEU A 161 -0.35 11.51 -4.86
C LEU A 161 0.98 12.25 -4.77
N PHE A 162 1.83 11.93 -3.79
CA PHE A 162 3.14 12.56 -3.59
C PHE A 162 4.07 12.33 -4.78
N ARG A 163 4.20 11.09 -5.26
CA ARG A 163 5.07 10.76 -6.42
C ARG A 163 4.64 11.42 -7.71
N GLN A 164 3.38 11.85 -7.79
CA GLN A 164 2.83 12.57 -8.94
C GLN A 164 2.76 14.09 -8.72
N GLY A 165 3.33 14.60 -7.63
CA GLY A 165 3.39 16.04 -7.35
C GLY A 165 2.02 16.67 -7.11
N ALA A 166 1.05 15.88 -6.63
CA ALA A 166 -0.30 16.37 -6.38
C ALA A 166 -0.31 17.42 -5.25
N LYS A 167 -1.17 18.43 -5.40
CA LYS A 167 -1.23 19.54 -4.45
C LYS A 167 -1.64 19.05 -3.06
N GLY A 168 -0.87 19.45 -2.04
CA GLY A 168 -1.15 19.08 -0.65
C GLY A 168 -0.87 17.61 -0.32
N ALA A 169 -0.06 16.92 -1.13
CA ALA A 169 0.57 15.66 -0.78
C ALA A 169 2.09 15.89 -0.75
N ASP A 170 2.60 16.35 0.40
CA ASP A 170 4.00 16.69 0.63
C ASP A 170 4.65 15.79 1.70
N GLY A 171 5.94 15.99 1.95
CA GLY A 171 6.68 15.21 2.95
C GLY A 171 6.11 15.29 4.36
N GLU A 172 5.49 16.42 4.73
CA GLU A 172 4.81 16.57 6.02
C GLU A 172 3.52 15.75 6.10
N THR A 173 2.75 15.73 5.02
CA THR A 173 1.56 14.90 4.86
C THR A 173 1.90 13.41 4.99
N LEU A 174 3.01 12.99 4.36
CA LEU A 174 3.53 11.64 4.45
C LEU A 174 3.87 11.24 5.89
N LEU A 175 4.69 12.03 6.59
CA LEU A 175 5.06 11.77 7.99
C LEU A 175 3.83 11.76 8.89
N ARG A 176 2.90 12.71 8.71
CA ARG A 176 1.67 12.77 9.50
C ARG A 176 0.78 11.54 9.29
N GLY A 177 0.72 11.02 8.07
CA GLY A 177 -0.03 9.79 7.78
C GLY A 177 0.49 8.57 8.53
N VAL A 178 1.82 8.42 8.65
CA VAL A 178 2.43 7.32 9.41
C VAL A 178 2.24 7.53 10.92
N GLU A 179 2.36 8.75 11.42
CA GLU A 179 2.06 9.07 12.83
C GLU A 179 0.62 8.76 13.21
N LEU A 180 -0.35 9.11 12.35
CA LEU A 180 -1.76 8.85 12.60
C LEU A 180 -2.05 7.34 12.70
N LEU A 181 -1.39 6.51 11.89
CA LEU A 181 -1.46 5.06 12.03
C LEU A 181 -0.89 4.63 13.38
N ARG A 182 0.30 5.12 13.75
CA ARG A 182 0.95 4.80 15.03
C ARG A 182 0.12 5.22 16.25
N GLU A 183 -0.37 6.45 16.29
CA GLU A 183 -1.20 7.02 17.37
C GLU A 183 -2.51 6.25 17.59
N ARG A 184 -3.03 5.64 16.52
CA ARG A 184 -4.35 4.99 16.49
C ARG A 184 -4.27 3.52 16.14
N HIS A 185 -3.08 2.94 16.29
CA HIS A 185 -2.72 1.62 15.78
C HIS A 185 -3.60 0.50 16.33
N PHE A 186 -4.04 0.64 17.59
CA PHE A 186 -4.95 -0.30 18.23
C PHE A 186 -6.23 -0.57 17.43
N TYR A 187 -6.75 0.39 16.64
CA TYR A 187 -7.97 0.17 15.85
C TYR A 187 -7.77 -0.78 14.67
N ILE A 188 -6.59 -0.79 14.05
CA ILE A 188 -6.28 -1.75 12.98
C ILE A 188 -5.79 -3.07 13.59
N GLU A 189 -5.11 -3.01 14.74
CA GLU A 189 -4.62 -4.18 15.45
C GLU A 189 -5.73 -5.11 15.94
N ILE A 190 -6.80 -4.58 16.53
CA ILE A 190 -7.93 -5.41 17.00
C ILE A 190 -8.66 -6.16 15.88
N ALA A 191 -8.49 -5.72 14.62
CA ALA A 191 -9.05 -6.34 13.43
C ALA A 191 -8.20 -7.53 12.94
N ARG A 192 -6.95 -7.63 13.40
CA ARG A 192 -6.02 -8.69 13.04
C ARG A 192 -6.50 -10.05 13.55
N GLY A 193 -6.49 -11.06 12.69
CA GLY A 193 -6.93 -12.42 12.98
C GLY A 193 -8.45 -12.61 13.06
N ARG A 194 -9.24 -11.55 12.87
CA ARG A 194 -10.71 -11.62 12.84
C ARG A 194 -11.17 -12.32 11.56
N VAL A 195 -12.15 -13.21 11.68
CA VAL A 195 -12.71 -13.94 10.53
C VAL A 195 -13.70 -13.06 9.78
N MET A 196 -14.59 -12.36 10.51
CA MET A 196 -15.55 -11.46 9.88
C MET A 196 -14.85 -10.15 9.51
N PRO A 197 -14.78 -9.79 8.21
CA PRO A 197 -14.19 -8.52 7.82
C PRO A 197 -15.07 -7.36 8.30
N HIS A 198 -14.47 -6.20 8.58
CA HIS A 198 -15.16 -4.97 8.97
C HIS A 198 -16.02 -5.06 10.26
N GLU A 199 -15.80 -6.06 11.11
CA GLU A 199 -16.56 -6.22 12.36
C GLU A 199 -16.08 -5.33 13.51
N THR A 200 -14.83 -4.84 13.45
CA THR A 200 -14.24 -4.04 14.52
C THR A 200 -14.55 -2.55 14.40
N PHE A 201 -14.15 -1.78 15.42
CA PHE A 201 -14.25 -0.33 15.41
C PHE A 201 -13.68 0.27 14.12
N TYR A 202 -14.36 1.29 13.62
CA TYR A 202 -14.07 1.97 12.36
C TYR A 202 -14.09 1.07 11.11
N ARG A 203 -14.68 -0.13 11.21
CA ARG A 203 -14.79 -1.09 10.10
C ARG A 203 -13.41 -1.48 9.54
N ASN A 204 -12.38 -1.55 10.38
CA ASN A 204 -11.11 -2.13 9.96
C ASN A 204 -11.27 -3.64 9.69
N SER A 205 -10.42 -4.16 8.81
CA SER A 205 -10.33 -5.57 8.47
C SER A 205 -8.88 -6.02 8.60
N GLY A 206 -8.66 -7.29 8.96
CA GLY A 206 -7.32 -7.83 9.19
C GLY A 206 -6.38 -7.68 7.99
N TYR A 207 -6.88 -7.85 6.76
CA TYR A 207 -6.06 -7.78 5.55
C TYR A 207 -5.45 -6.40 5.26
N TYR A 208 -5.88 -5.35 5.96
CA TYR A 208 -5.24 -4.04 5.89
C TYR A 208 -4.00 -3.93 6.76
N TYR A 209 -3.79 -4.83 7.72
CA TYR A 209 -2.76 -4.68 8.73
C TYR A 209 -1.38 -4.64 8.08
N PHE A 210 -0.87 -5.75 7.53
CA PHE A 210 0.49 -5.72 6.96
C PHE A 210 0.58 -4.92 5.67
N PHE A 211 -0.52 -4.80 4.91
CA PHE A 211 -0.61 -3.90 3.76
C PHE A 211 -0.33 -2.44 4.15
N GLY A 212 -0.98 -1.93 5.19
CA GLY A 212 -0.78 -0.56 5.68
C GLY A 212 0.64 -0.33 6.20
N HIS A 213 1.17 -1.28 6.98
CA HIS A 213 2.55 -1.22 7.49
C HIS A 213 3.60 -1.22 6.37
N TYR A 214 3.40 -2.03 5.32
CA TYR A 214 4.26 -2.01 4.13
C TYR A 214 4.27 -0.63 3.46
N TYR A 215 3.11 -0.01 3.29
CA TYR A 215 3.05 1.33 2.71
C TYR A 215 3.57 2.41 3.65
N CYS A 216 3.54 2.22 4.98
CA CYS A 216 4.30 3.08 5.89
C CYS A 216 5.79 3.03 5.58
N ALA A 217 6.37 1.84 5.36
CA ALA A 217 7.79 1.71 5.02
C ALA A 217 8.12 2.40 3.69
N ARG A 218 7.30 2.18 2.65
CA ARG A 218 7.44 2.87 1.35
C ARG A 218 7.36 4.40 1.48
N VAL A 219 6.42 4.90 2.29
CA VAL A 219 6.32 6.33 2.60
C VAL A 219 7.57 6.84 3.30
N LEU A 220 8.08 6.11 4.29
CA LEU A 220 9.29 6.50 5.03
C LEU A 220 10.54 6.49 4.15
N GLN A 221 10.60 5.76 3.04
CA GLN A 221 11.73 5.84 2.10
C GLN A 221 11.88 7.24 1.48
N VAL A 222 10.75 7.91 1.19
CA VAL A 222 10.72 9.18 0.46
C VAL A 222 10.40 10.39 1.36
N ALA A 223 9.95 10.14 2.58
CA ALA A 223 9.67 11.19 3.56
C ALA A 223 10.96 11.92 4.01
N PRO A 224 10.86 13.21 4.43
CA PRO A 224 12.01 13.97 4.90
C PRO A 224 12.75 13.28 6.05
N ALA A 225 14.08 13.21 5.95
CA ALA A 225 14.93 12.69 7.01
C ALA A 225 14.87 13.58 8.27
N GLY A 226 14.98 12.96 9.44
CA GLY A 226 15.02 13.65 10.72
C GLY A 226 14.44 12.82 11.87
N PRO A 227 14.50 13.33 13.11
CA PRO A 227 14.15 12.57 14.31
C PRO A 227 12.73 12.00 14.31
N ARG A 228 11.79 12.70 13.65
CA ARG A 228 10.40 12.26 13.50
C ARG A 228 10.30 11.02 12.61
N ARG A 229 10.96 11.03 11.45
CA ARG A 229 11.06 9.85 10.57
C ARG A 229 11.75 8.71 11.29
N ASP A 230 12.81 9.00 12.04
CA ASP A 230 13.59 7.98 12.73
C ASP A 230 12.78 7.23 13.80
N LEU A 231 11.99 7.98 14.58
CA LEU A 231 11.05 7.41 15.54
C LEU A 231 10.04 6.47 14.86
N LEU A 232 9.53 6.85 13.68
CA LEU A 232 8.55 6.06 12.94
C LEU A 232 9.16 4.81 12.31
N VAL A 233 10.37 4.90 11.78
CA VAL A 233 11.15 3.74 11.29
C VAL A 233 11.34 2.73 12.41
N ARG A 234 11.78 3.19 13.58
CA ARG A 234 11.99 2.34 14.75
C ARG A 234 10.69 1.68 15.20
N TRP A 235 9.62 2.46 15.37
CA TRP A 235 8.30 1.93 15.76
C TRP A 235 7.83 0.84 14.80
N LEU A 236 7.95 1.08 13.49
CA LEU A 236 7.49 0.14 12.48
C LEU A 236 8.29 -1.17 12.50
N ALA A 237 9.62 -1.09 12.68
CA ALA A 237 10.48 -2.27 12.83
C ALA A 237 10.18 -3.06 14.11
N GLU A 238 10.01 -2.37 15.24
CA GLU A 238 9.60 -2.98 16.51
C GLU A 238 8.24 -3.67 16.38
N GLN A 239 7.28 -3.06 15.68
CA GLN A 239 5.97 -3.66 15.45
C GLN A 239 6.07 -4.96 14.65
N MET A 240 6.87 -4.99 13.57
CA MET A 240 7.10 -6.23 12.81
C MET A 240 7.72 -7.32 13.69
N ALA A 241 8.66 -6.98 14.59
CA ALA A 241 9.25 -7.95 15.50
C ALA A 241 8.26 -8.47 16.56
N ILE A 242 7.41 -7.60 17.12
CA ILE A 242 6.36 -7.97 18.10
C ILE A 242 5.37 -8.96 17.47
N ASP A 243 5.06 -8.76 16.19
CA ASP A 243 4.03 -9.50 15.47
C ASP A 243 4.51 -10.80 14.81
N GLN A 244 5.81 -11.08 14.88
CA GLN A 244 6.38 -12.27 14.28
C GLN A 244 5.97 -13.52 15.08
N ASN A 245 5.42 -14.50 14.38
CA ASN A 245 5.13 -15.81 14.96
C ASN A 245 6.44 -16.56 15.26
N ARG A 246 6.36 -17.56 16.15
CA ARG A 246 7.52 -18.38 16.54
C ARG A 246 8.19 -19.12 15.38
N ASP A 247 7.45 -19.42 14.32
CA ASP A 247 7.96 -20.07 13.11
C ASP A 247 8.56 -19.08 12.09
N GLY A 248 8.62 -17.79 12.45
CA GLY A 248 9.14 -16.73 11.60
C GLY A 248 8.11 -16.12 10.64
N SER A 249 6.87 -16.64 10.61
CA SER A 249 5.80 -16.12 9.76
C SER A 249 5.09 -14.91 10.39
N TRP A 250 4.27 -14.23 9.59
CA TRP A 250 3.27 -13.27 10.06
C TRP A 250 1.88 -13.69 9.59
N PHE A 251 0.85 -13.23 10.29
CA PHE A 251 -0.54 -13.51 9.95
C PHE A 251 -1.45 -12.34 10.34
N ASP A 252 -2.32 -11.91 9.42
CA ASP A 252 -3.33 -10.89 9.68
C ASP A 252 -4.77 -11.26 9.33
N TYR A 253 -5.01 -12.06 8.30
CA TYR A 253 -6.35 -12.44 7.88
C TYR A 253 -6.36 -13.80 7.17
N PRO A 254 -7.40 -14.63 7.33
CA PRO A 254 -7.53 -15.92 6.65
C PRO A 254 -7.91 -15.76 5.17
N LEU A 255 -7.08 -15.06 4.39
CA LEU A 255 -7.25 -14.87 2.94
C LEU A 255 -7.13 -16.20 2.21
N TYR A 256 -8.24 -16.72 1.66
CA TYR A 256 -8.33 -17.79 0.65
C TYR A 256 -7.24 -18.90 0.71
N GLY A 257 -6.85 -19.34 1.92
CA GLY A 257 -5.81 -20.34 2.14
C GLY A 257 -4.34 -19.86 2.05
N TYR A 258 -4.07 -18.59 1.75
CA TYR A 258 -2.71 -18.02 1.62
C TYR A 258 -2.37 -16.90 2.63
N GLY A 259 -3.20 -16.69 3.66
CA GLY A 259 -3.04 -15.59 4.64
C GLY A 259 -1.65 -15.46 5.27
N PHE A 260 -0.98 -16.57 5.61
CA PHE A 260 0.39 -16.52 6.14
C PHE A 260 1.40 -16.02 5.10
N ALA A 261 1.31 -16.48 3.85
CA ALA A 261 2.21 -16.05 2.78
C ALA A 261 2.02 -14.56 2.47
N TYR A 262 0.77 -14.09 2.47
CA TYR A 262 0.42 -12.68 2.28
C TYR A 262 1.06 -11.79 3.35
N ALA A 263 0.77 -12.08 4.62
CA ALA A 263 1.26 -11.28 5.74
C ALA A 263 2.78 -11.34 5.86
N THR A 264 3.37 -12.54 5.70
CA THR A 264 4.83 -12.72 5.73
C THR A 264 5.51 -11.95 4.60
N GLY A 265 4.97 -11.98 3.38
CA GLY A 265 5.52 -11.22 2.26
C GLY A 265 5.55 -9.71 2.54
N PHE A 266 4.45 -9.15 3.03
CA PHE A 266 4.40 -7.73 3.40
C PHE A 266 5.32 -7.38 4.57
N ALA A 267 5.37 -8.20 5.62
CA ALA A 267 6.25 -7.97 6.78
C ALA A 267 7.73 -8.02 6.38
N MET A 268 8.14 -9.01 5.57
CA MET A 268 9.51 -9.11 5.07
C MET A 268 9.88 -7.91 4.20
N ARG A 269 9.01 -7.52 3.27
CA ARG A 269 9.23 -6.32 2.44
C ARG A 269 9.30 -5.04 3.27
N THR A 270 8.50 -4.94 4.34
CA THR A 270 8.56 -3.84 5.29
C THR A 270 9.95 -3.78 5.92
N LEU A 271 10.43 -4.88 6.50
CA LEU A 271 11.74 -4.95 7.15
C LEU A 271 12.90 -4.67 6.18
N GLU A 272 12.86 -5.23 4.97
CA GLU A 272 13.87 -4.99 3.93
C GLU A 272 13.97 -3.51 3.55
N ILE A 273 12.82 -2.83 3.43
CA ILE A 273 12.78 -1.39 3.16
C ILE A 273 13.39 -0.60 4.33
N LEU A 274 13.12 -1.00 5.58
CA LEU A 274 13.59 -0.30 6.77
C LEU A 274 15.07 -0.54 7.09
N GLU A 275 15.62 -1.69 6.71
CA GLU A 275 17.00 -2.09 7.01
C GLU A 275 18.05 -0.99 6.74
N PRO A 276 18.12 -0.35 5.55
CA PRO A 276 19.11 0.69 5.31
C PRO A 276 18.92 1.92 6.22
N MET A 277 17.67 2.29 6.55
CA MET A 277 17.36 3.41 7.45
C MET A 277 17.74 3.10 8.89
N ILE A 278 17.49 1.87 9.35
CA ILE A 278 17.90 1.40 10.67
C ILE A 278 19.43 1.38 10.78
N ALA A 279 20.11 0.86 9.76
CA ALA A 279 21.56 0.83 9.72
C ALA A 279 22.18 2.24 9.77
N GLU A 280 21.55 3.22 9.14
CA GLU A 280 21.93 4.63 9.24
C GLU A 280 21.79 5.15 10.68
N GLN A 281 20.66 4.88 11.34
CA GLN A 281 20.41 5.30 12.73
C GLN A 281 21.38 4.66 13.73
N VAL A 282 21.69 3.37 13.56
CA VAL A 282 22.67 2.66 14.40
C VAL A 282 24.06 3.26 14.23
N ARG A 283 24.47 3.57 13.00
CA ARG A 283 25.75 4.27 12.75
C ARG A 283 25.77 5.66 13.38
N ALA A 284 24.68 6.42 13.29
CA ALA A 284 24.57 7.76 13.86
C ALA A 284 24.65 7.78 15.40
N THR A 285 24.25 6.69 16.07
CA THR A 285 24.30 6.55 17.54
C THR A 285 25.58 5.89 18.05
N GLY A 286 26.60 5.67 17.21
CA GLY A 286 27.84 5.01 17.60
C GLY A 286 27.66 3.52 17.94
N GLY A 287 26.65 2.87 17.37
CA GLY A 287 26.39 1.43 17.52
C GLY A 287 25.60 1.04 18.77
N THR A 288 25.19 1.99 19.62
CA THR A 288 24.50 1.69 20.88
C THR A 288 22.99 1.47 20.72
N GLY A 289 22.38 1.95 19.63
CA GLY A 289 20.93 1.92 19.42
C GLY A 289 20.13 2.77 20.43
N THR A 290 20.82 3.57 21.26
CA THR A 290 20.20 4.44 22.26
C THR A 290 19.77 5.75 21.63
N VAL A 291 18.49 6.12 21.82
CA VAL A 291 17.94 7.39 21.37
C VAL A 291 18.55 8.52 22.19
N PRO A 292 19.10 9.59 21.57
CA PRO A 292 19.36 10.83 22.29
C PRO A 292 18.05 11.31 22.89
N MET A 293 17.99 11.45 24.21
CA MET A 293 16.79 11.95 24.87
C MET A 293 16.34 13.27 24.21
N PRO A 294 15.03 13.48 23.97
CA PRO A 294 14.55 14.78 23.54
C PRO A 294 15.03 15.84 24.54
N PRO A 295 15.46 17.02 24.09
CA PRO A 295 15.78 18.10 25.01
C PRO A 295 14.56 18.32 25.92
N ALA A 296 14.79 18.33 27.23
CA ALA A 296 13.73 18.55 28.21
C ALA A 296 12.97 19.80 27.80
N SER A 297 11.64 19.68 27.65
CA SER A 297 10.78 20.83 27.38
C SER A 297 11.06 21.84 28.48
N SER A 298 11.60 23.01 28.12
CA SER A 298 11.67 24.13 29.03
C SER A 298 10.25 24.40 29.49
N THR A 299 9.98 24.07 30.76
CA THR A 299 8.75 24.39 31.45
C THR A 299 8.37 25.82 31.14
N VAL A 300 7.23 26.00 30.48
CA VAL A 300 6.51 27.27 30.49
C VAL A 300 6.15 27.49 31.96
N ASN A 301 6.85 28.42 32.61
CA ASN A 301 6.46 28.89 33.94
C ASN A 301 5.10 29.61 33.81
N PRO A 302 4.25 29.49 34.84
CA PRO A 302 2.85 29.95 34.83
C PRO A 302 2.70 31.45 34.60
#